data_AF-A0AA95IVE7-F1
#
_entry.id   AF-A0AA95IVE7-F1
#
_cell.length_a   1.000
_cell.length_b   1.000
_cell.length_c   1.000
_cell.angle_alpha   90.00
_cell.angle_beta   90.00
_cell.angle_gamma   90.00
#
_symmetry.space_group_name_H-M   'P 1'
#
loop_
_entity.id
_entity.type
_entity.pdbx_description
1 polymer ?
#
loop_
_entity_poly.entity_id
_entity_poly.type
_entity_poly.pdbx_seq_one_letter_code
_entity_poly.pdbx_strand_id
1 'polypeptide(L)' 'MTEPTDFKSAYEVLKTNAQLLQNSQEPNIDALMTIVAQSIDAYKVCQARIDAVEASLNQAFETD' A
#
# COMPACT_ATOMS: atom_id res chain seq x y z
N MET A 1 -12.92 10.97 2.60
CA MET A 1 -11.59 10.93 1.96
C MET A 1 -11.62 9.80 0.94
N THR A 2 -11.15 10.03 -0.28
CA THR A 2 -11.10 9.03 -1.36
C THR A 2 -9.93 8.08 -1.13
N GLU A 3 -10.16 6.77 -1.31
CA GLU A 3 -9.11 5.74 -1.24
C GLU A 3 -8.05 5.95 -2.34
N PRO A 4 -6.76 5.63 -2.10
CA PRO A 4 -5.71 5.77 -3.11
C PRO A 4 -5.95 4.82 -4.29
N THR A 5 -5.84 5.31 -5.52
CA THR A 5 -6.05 4.50 -6.74
C THR A 5 -4.78 4.19 -7.53
N ASP A 6 -3.68 4.88 -7.24
CA ASP A 6 -2.38 4.71 -7.88
C ASP A 6 -1.28 4.31 -6.88
N PHE A 7 -0.18 3.77 -7.42
CA PHE A 7 0.92 3.22 -6.63
C PHE A 7 1.56 4.27 -5.72
N LYS A 8 1.75 5.51 -6.21
CA LYS A 8 2.48 6.54 -5.47
C LYS A 8 1.70 6.96 -4.24
N SER A 9 0.41 7.28 -4.40
CA SER A 9 -0.44 7.67 -3.28
C SER A 9 -0.64 6.52 -2.29
N ALA A 10 -0.81 5.28 -2.76
CA ALA A 10 -0.89 4.13 -1.87
C ALA A 10 0.40 3.90 -1.07
N TYR A 11 1.56 4.05 -1.72
CA TYR A 11 2.86 3.94 -1.07
C TYR A 11 3.09 5.04 -0.01
N GLU A 12 2.65 6.28 -0.28
CA GLU A 12 2.69 7.37 0.70
C GLU A 12 1.83 7.09 1.94
N VAL A 13 0.66 6.46 1.77
CA VAL A 13 -0.18 6.00 2.89
C VAL A 13 0.54 4.94 3.71
N LEU A 14 1.13 3.92 3.07
CA LEU A 14 1.90 2.89 3.77
C LEU A 14 3.05 3.49 4.60
N LYS A 15 3.82 4.40 4.00
CA LYS A 15 4.93 5.07 4.67
C LYS A 15 4.47 5.88 5.88
N THR A 16 3.39 6.64 5.71
CA THR A 16 2.80 7.45 6.80
C THR A 16 2.32 6.57 7.94
N ASN A 17 1.59 5.50 7.63
CA ASN A 17 1.06 4.58 8.63
C ASN A 17 2.17 3.84 9.38
N ALA A 18 3.23 3.40 8.68
CA ALA A 18 4.40 2.80 9.31
C ALA A 18 5.08 3.78 10.29
N GLN A 19 5.22 5.05 9.90
CA GLN A 19 5.78 6.09 10.78
C GLN A 19 4.91 6.31 12.03
N LEU A 20 3.57 6.32 11.87
CA LEU A 20 2.64 6.47 12.99
C LEU A 20 2.73 5.30 13.96
N LEU A 21 2.79 4.06 13.45
CA LEU A 21 2.95 2.87 14.27
C LEU A 21 4.27 2.88 15.03
N GLN A 22 5.36 3.25 14.36
CA GLN A 22 6.69 3.30 14.98
C GLN A 22 6.80 4.33 16.10
N ASN A 23 6.12 5.47 15.94
CA ASN A 23 6.18 6.58 16.90
C ASN A 23 5.13 6.47 18.02
N SER A 24 4.26 5.46 18.00
CA SER A 24 3.20 5.29 18.99
C SER A 24 3.77 4.71 20.29
N GLN A 25 3.83 5.52 21.36
CA GLN A 25 4.33 5.10 22.68
C GLN A 25 3.32 4.27 23.49
N GLU A 26 2.03 4.59 23.40
CA GLU A 26 0.95 3.80 24.00
C GLU A 26 -0.04 3.40 22.91
N PRO A 27 -0.20 2.08 22.64
CA PRO A 27 -1.08 1.61 21.59
C PRO A 27 -2.56 1.82 21.96
N ASN A 28 -3.17 2.84 21.36
CA ASN A 28 -4.63 2.93 21.31
C ASN A 28 -5.14 1.89 20.30
N ILE A 29 -5.71 0.79 20.79
CA ILE A 29 -6.15 -0.36 19.99
C ILE A 29 -7.10 0.04 18.85
N ASP A 30 -8.04 0.95 19.11
CA ASP A 30 -9.01 1.39 18.10
C ASP A 30 -8.34 2.19 16.97
N ALA A 31 -7.36 3.03 17.32
CA ALA A 31 -6.55 3.75 16.35
C ALA A 31 -5.64 2.78 15.55
N LEU A 32 -5.08 1.75 16.21
CA LEU A 32 -4.28 0.72 15.56
C LEU A 32 -5.08 -0.06 14.52
N MET A 33 -6.31 -0.49 14.84
CA MET A 33 -7.14 -1.21 13.87
C MET A 33 -7.39 -0.36 12.61
N THR A 34 -7.65 0.93 12.79
CA THR A 34 -7.88 1.86 11.68
C THR A 34 -6.63 2.00 10.80
N ILE A 35 -5.46 2.21 11.42
CA ILE A 35 -4.18 2.34 10.71
C ILE A 35 -3.84 1.05 9.95
N VAL A 36 -4.04 -0.12 10.58
CA VAL A 36 -3.76 -1.41 9.95
C VAL A 36 -4.71 -1.66 8.78
N ALA A 37 -6.00 -1.39 8.92
CA ALA A 37 -6.97 -1.53 7.83
C ALA A 37 -6.59 -0.67 6.61
N GLN A 38 -6.31 0.62 6.84
CA GLN A 38 -5.85 1.53 5.79
C GLN A 38 -4.54 1.06 5.13
N SER A 39 -3.64 0.47 5.91
CA SER A 39 -2.38 -0.07 5.40
C SER A 39 -2.61 -1.30 4.53
N ILE A 40 -3.53 -2.20 4.90
CA ILE A 40 -3.89 -3.36 4.09
C ILE A 40 -4.47 -2.93 2.75
N ASP A 41 -5.35 -1.93 2.73
CA ASP A 41 -5.97 -1.48 1.49
C ASP A 41 -4.96 -0.76 0.58
N ALA A 42 -4.09 0.09 1.14
CA ALA A 42 -2.98 0.67 0.40
C ALA A 42 -2.01 -0.39 -0.15
N TYR A 43 -1.71 -1.42 0.64
CA TYR A 43 -0.87 -2.54 0.21
C TYR A 43 -1.45 -3.28 -0.99
N LYS A 44 -2.76 -3.58 -0.98
CA LYS A 44 -3.42 -4.24 -2.13
C LYS A 44 -3.29 -3.44 -3.41
N VAL A 45 -3.40 -2.10 -3.33
CA VAL A 45 -3.21 -1.23 -4.49
C VAL A 45 -1.76 -1.29 -4.99
N CYS A 46 -0.78 -1.20 -4.09
CA CYS A 46 0.62 -1.36 -4.46
C CYS A 46 0.90 -2.70 -5.14
N GLN A 47 0.40 -3.80 -4.57
CA GLN A 47 0.56 -5.15 -5.10
C GLN A 47 -0.06 -5.26 -6.50
N ALA A 48 -1.32 -4.86 -6.68
CA ALA A 48 -2.00 -4.95 -7.97
C ALA A 48 -1.28 -4.15 -9.08
N ARG A 49 -0.64 -3.02 -8.73
CA ARG A 49 0.15 -2.23 -9.69
C ARG A 49 1.48 -2.89 -10.03
N ILE A 50 2.14 -3.54 -9.06
CA ILE A 50 3.36 -4.32 -9.31
C ILE A 50 3.05 -5.52 -10.20
N ASP A 51 2.00 -6.29 -9.89
CA ASP A 51 1.59 -7.47 -10.66
C ASP A 51 1.27 -7.10 -12.11
N ALA A 52 0.61 -5.96 -12.34
CA ALA A 52 0.32 -5.45 -13.68
C ALA A 52 1.60 -5.09 -14.46
N VAL A 53 2.61 -4.53 -13.79
CA VAL A 53 3.91 -4.22 -14.41
C VAL A 53 4.64 -5.52 -14.74
N GLU A 54 4.69 -6.49 -13.83
CA GLU A 54 5.32 -7.78 -14.07
C GLU A 54 4.67 -8.51 -15.26
N ALA A 55 3.34 -8.54 -15.33
CA ALA A 55 2.61 -9.12 -16.46
C ALA A 55 2.95 -8.42 -17.79
N SER A 56 3.07 -7.09 -17.77
CA SER A 56 3.42 -6.31 -18.97
C SER A 56 4.86 -6.58 -19.43
N LEU A 57 5.79 -6.72 -18.48
CA LEU A 57 7.18 -7.05 -18.79
C LEU A 57 7.31 -8.47 -19.34
N ASN A 58 6.64 -9.44 -18.73
CA ASN A 58 6.64 -10.83 -19.22
C ASN A 58 6.09 -10.93 -20.64
N GLN A 59 4.98 -10.23 -20.95
CA GLN A 59 4.44 -10.17 -22.32
C GLN A 59 5.44 -9.54 -23.30
N ALA A 60 6.13 -8.49 -22.91
CA ALA A 60 7.15 -7.85 -23.77
C ALA A 60 8.31 -8.80 -24.07
N PHE A 61 8.75 -9.61 -23.09
CA PHE A 61 9.84 -10.56 -23.25
C PHE A 61 9.44 -11.88 -23.94
N GLU A 62 8.16 -12.29 -23.90
CA GLU A 62 7.65 -13.45 -24.64
C GLU A 62 7.42 -13.17 -26.13
N THR A 63 7.40 -11.89 -26.52
CA THR A 63 7.16 -11.45 -27.90
C THR A 63 8.47 -11.23 -28.69
N ASP A 64 9.63 -11.45 -28.07
CA ASP A 64 10.97 -11.50 -28.69
C ASP A 64 11.45 -12.95 -28.90
#